data_AF-A0AAV4GW37-F1
#
_entry.id   AF-A0AAV4GW37-F1
#
_cell.length_a   1.000
_cell.length_b   1.000
_cell.length_c   1.000
_cell.angle_alpha   90.00
_cell.angle_beta   90.00
_cell.angle_gamma   90.00
#
_symmetry.space_group_name_H-M   'P 1'
#
loop_
_entity.id
_entity.type
_entity.pdbx_description
1 polymer ?
#
loop_
_entity_poly.entity_id
_entity_poly.type
_entity_poly.pdbx_seq_one_letter_code
_entity_poly.pdbx_strand_id
1 'polypeptide(L)'
;MSRAAGTLITTNNATYIPPRFMPGYRGYCPTIKYDYGETYGNQTAKYFQDYRSSVLNSSADPYCKGGQFPTVYSHNPDLVISNRTRTRDRWLQAPRYRLSNVDHDRKEELYQFDKLSQAHREHYTDKTGTVKSVDFYSIPVSAVEQFKRNVPFMILSTKYRDCINLPHLEHIARREPLLQKPVTISSQRDREMRDVIFEKR
;
A
#
# COMPACT_ATOMS: atom_id res chain seq x y z
N MET A 1 -76.75 27.23 -18.16
CA MET A 1 -76.78 27.48 -16.70
C MET A 1 -75.65 28.44 -16.34
N SER A 2 -75.99 29.65 -15.92
CA SER A 2 -75.06 30.72 -15.56
C SER A 2 -74.36 30.40 -14.23
N ARG A 3 -73.02 30.45 -14.20
CA ARG A 3 -72.24 30.40 -12.96
C ARG A 3 -71.83 31.83 -12.58
N ALA A 4 -72.28 32.28 -11.41
CA ALA A 4 -72.01 33.63 -10.90
C ALA A 4 -70.53 33.82 -10.53
N ALA A 5 -70.03 35.04 -10.73
CA ALA A 5 -68.70 35.47 -10.32
C ALA A 5 -68.60 35.50 -8.79
N GLY A 6 -67.75 34.65 -8.20
CA GLY A 6 -67.44 34.72 -6.76
C GLY A 6 -67.08 33.42 -6.05
N THR A 7 -67.20 32.24 -6.68
CA THR A 7 -66.86 30.99 -5.99
C THR A 7 -65.37 30.69 -6.08
N LEU A 8 -64.60 31.14 -5.09
CA LEU A 8 -63.19 30.75 -4.91
C LEU A 8 -63.13 29.30 -4.40
N ILE A 9 -62.79 28.35 -5.27
CA ILE A 9 -62.51 26.96 -4.89
C ILE A 9 -61.06 26.91 -4.41
N THR A 10 -60.86 26.83 -3.10
CA THR A 10 -59.55 26.63 -2.47
C THR A 10 -59.45 25.18 -2.01
N THR A 11 -58.43 24.47 -2.48
CA THR A 11 -58.18 23.05 -2.18
C THR A 11 -57.50 22.81 -0.83
N ASN A 12 -57.12 23.87 -0.10
CA ASN A 12 -56.30 23.75 1.09
C ASN A 12 -57.15 24.05 2.34
N ASN A 13 -57.51 23.01 3.07
CA ASN A 13 -58.05 23.14 4.42
C ASN A 13 -56.91 23.66 5.31
N ALA A 14 -56.95 24.93 5.71
CA ALA A 14 -55.97 25.50 6.63
C ALA A 14 -56.18 24.89 8.03
N THR A 15 -55.52 23.75 8.29
CA THR A 15 -55.44 23.17 9.63
C THR A 15 -54.67 24.13 10.53
N TYR A 16 -55.34 24.66 11.54
CA TYR A 16 -54.75 25.51 12.57
C TYR A 16 -53.55 24.81 13.23
N ILE A 17 -52.36 25.44 13.15
CA ILE A 17 -51.14 24.98 13.82
C ILE A 17 -50.91 25.86 15.06
N PRO A 18 -50.72 25.28 16.27
CA PRO A 18 -50.50 26.06 17.48
C PRO A 18 -49.27 26.98 17.36
N PRO A 19 -49.33 28.24 17.83
CA PRO A 19 -48.26 29.23 17.67
C PRO A 19 -46.90 28.79 18.23
N ARG A 20 -46.91 27.84 19.19
CA ARG A 20 -45.70 27.27 19.80
C ARG A 20 -44.91 26.36 18.85
N PHE A 21 -45.54 25.88 17.77
CA PHE A 21 -44.93 25.05 16.74
C PHE A 21 -44.64 25.81 15.45
N MET A 22 -45.03 27.10 15.35
CA MET A 22 -44.57 27.95 14.27
C MET A 22 -43.12 28.37 14.56
N PRO A 23 -42.15 28.04 13.70
CA PRO A 23 -40.83 28.64 13.82
C PRO A 23 -41.01 30.17 13.80
N GLY A 24 -40.33 30.88 14.71
CA GLY A 24 -40.52 32.32 14.99
C GLY A 24 -40.22 33.29 13.83
N TYR A 25 -40.23 32.81 12.59
CA TYR A 25 -40.04 33.54 11.36
C TYR A 25 -41.31 34.32 11.00
N ARG A 26 -41.31 35.63 11.29
CA ARG A 26 -42.40 36.57 10.94
C ARG A 26 -42.28 37.17 9.55
N GLY A 27 -41.34 36.71 8.72
CA GLY A 27 -41.01 37.33 7.44
C GLY A 27 -41.92 36.93 6.27
N TYR A 28 -42.61 35.79 6.35
CA TYR A 28 -43.46 35.35 5.25
C TYR A 28 -44.85 35.98 5.37
N CYS A 29 -45.09 37.05 4.61
CA CYS A 29 -46.43 37.57 4.35
C CYS A 29 -46.94 36.99 3.03
N PRO A 30 -47.86 36.00 3.06
CA PRO A 30 -48.50 35.52 1.84
C PRO A 30 -49.18 36.69 1.15
N THR A 31 -49.08 36.80 -0.18
CA THR A 31 -49.60 37.86 -1.07
C THR A 31 -48.75 39.11 -1.27
N ILE A 32 -47.71 39.35 -0.46
CA ILE A 32 -46.73 40.40 -0.74
C ILE A 32 -45.69 39.80 -1.68
N LYS A 33 -45.43 40.45 -2.83
CA LYS A 33 -44.42 39.99 -3.79
C LYS A 33 -43.08 39.80 -3.08
N TYR A 34 -42.32 38.78 -3.47
CA TYR A 34 -40.95 38.48 -3.02
C TYR A 34 -39.92 39.60 -3.33
N ASP A 35 -40.38 40.79 -3.70
CA ASP A 35 -39.57 41.94 -4.11
C ASP A 35 -39.03 42.74 -2.91
N TYR A 36 -39.43 42.38 -1.69
CA TYR A 36 -39.06 43.10 -0.47
C TYR A 36 -38.41 42.16 0.56
N GLY A 37 -37.08 42.28 0.70
CA GLY A 37 -36.28 41.62 1.72
C GLY A 37 -35.56 40.37 1.22
N GLU A 38 -34.29 40.24 1.60
CA GLU A 38 -33.54 39.00 1.38
C GLU A 38 -34.04 37.90 2.31
N THR A 39 -33.96 36.64 1.85
CA THR A 39 -34.19 35.51 2.75
C THR A 39 -33.14 35.51 3.87
N TYR A 40 -33.46 34.91 5.02
CA TYR A 40 -32.49 34.79 6.12
C TYR A 40 -31.17 34.15 5.64
N GLY A 41 -31.24 33.12 4.78
CA GLY A 41 -30.07 32.49 4.19
C GLY A 41 -29.24 33.44 3.34
N ASN A 42 -29.86 34.19 2.44
CA ASN A 42 -29.16 35.17 1.60
C ASN A 42 -28.57 36.32 2.44
N GLN A 43 -29.34 36.84 3.40
CA GLN A 43 -28.91 37.96 4.24
C GLN A 43 -27.74 37.56 5.14
N THR A 44 -27.78 36.38 5.75
CA THR A 44 -26.66 35.88 6.57
C THR A 44 -25.45 35.54 5.73
N ALA A 45 -25.62 34.91 4.57
CA ALA A 45 -24.52 34.65 3.64
C ALA A 45 -23.84 35.95 3.19
N LYS A 46 -24.63 36.96 2.80
CA LYS A 46 -24.12 38.29 2.44
C LYS A 46 -23.37 38.93 3.61
N TYR A 47 -23.97 38.93 4.81
CA TYR A 47 -23.34 39.47 6.01
C TYR A 47 -21.97 38.84 6.28
N PHE A 48 -21.83 37.52 6.19
CA PHE A 48 -20.54 36.85 6.40
C PHE A 48 -19.51 37.22 5.33
N GLN A 49 -19.92 37.38 4.07
CA GLN A 49 -19.03 37.81 3.00
C GLN A 49 -18.60 39.27 3.18
N ASP A 50 -19.55 40.17 3.47
CA ASP A 50 -19.29 41.57 3.72
C ASP A 50 -18.34 41.73 4.92
N TYR A 51 -18.63 41.06 6.04
CA TYR A 51 -17.77 41.03 7.22
C TYR A 51 -16.36 40.51 6.91
N ARG A 52 -16.26 39.40 6.16
CA ARG A 52 -14.97 38.85 5.75
C ARG A 52 -14.21 39.88 4.90
N SER A 53 -14.85 40.48 3.90
CA SER A 53 -14.23 41.48 3.04
C SER A 53 -13.76 42.72 3.81
N SER A 54 -14.56 43.22 4.75
CA SER A 54 -14.19 44.38 5.57
C SER A 54 -13.00 44.08 6.46
N VAL A 55 -12.97 42.89 7.09
CA VAL A 55 -11.85 42.44 7.93
C VAL A 55 -10.58 42.25 7.10
N LEU A 56 -10.68 41.71 5.88
CA LEU A 56 -9.51 41.54 5.02
C LEU A 56 -8.96 42.89 4.53
N ASN A 57 -9.84 43.81 4.13
CA ASN A 57 -9.44 45.15 3.71
C ASN A 57 -8.81 45.95 4.85
N SER A 58 -9.32 45.80 6.07
CA SER A 58 -8.77 46.48 7.24
C SER A 58 -7.51 45.81 7.79
N SER A 59 -7.28 44.51 7.52
CA SER A 59 -6.13 43.77 8.04
C SER A 59 -4.75 44.26 7.57
N ALA A 60 -4.70 45.14 6.56
CA ALA A 60 -3.48 45.79 6.10
C ALA A 60 -3.07 46.99 6.98
N ASP A 61 -4.00 47.55 7.77
CA ASP A 61 -3.73 48.65 8.69
C ASP A 61 -3.09 48.12 10.00
N PRO A 62 -1.89 48.58 10.38
CA PRO A 62 -1.23 48.21 11.65
C PRO A 62 -2.08 48.47 12.90
N TYR A 63 -3.02 49.42 12.84
CA TYR A 63 -3.89 49.79 13.95
C TYR A 63 -5.21 49.01 13.95
N CYS A 64 -5.60 48.44 12.81
CA CYS A 64 -6.81 47.63 12.71
C CYS A 64 -6.47 46.17 12.95
N LYS A 65 -6.56 45.74 14.22
CA LYS A 65 -6.46 44.31 14.56
C LYS A 65 -7.71 43.62 14.04
N GLY A 66 -7.61 43.01 12.85
CA GLY A 66 -8.61 42.08 12.33
C GLY A 66 -8.86 40.90 13.28
N GLY A 67 -9.55 39.87 12.79
CA GLY A 67 -9.82 38.67 13.62
C GLY A 67 -8.55 38.08 14.26
N GLN A 68 -8.64 37.67 15.53
CA GLN A 68 -7.52 37.17 16.33
C GLN A 68 -7.07 35.73 15.95
N PHE A 69 -7.83 35.04 15.11
CA PHE A 69 -7.55 33.64 14.76
C PHE A 69 -6.56 33.54 13.59
N PRO A 70 -5.58 32.62 13.65
CA PRO A 70 -4.67 32.36 12.52
C PRO A 70 -5.44 32.01 11.25
N THR A 71 -5.19 32.74 10.17
CA THR A 71 -5.89 32.57 8.88
C THR A 71 -4.94 32.87 7.73
N VAL A 72 -5.06 32.14 6.62
CA VAL A 72 -4.29 32.42 5.39
C VAL A 72 -4.80 33.64 4.63
N TYR A 73 -5.99 34.14 4.97
CA TYR A 73 -6.67 35.15 4.18
C TYR A 73 -6.38 36.59 4.61
N SER A 74 -5.59 36.81 5.67
CA SER A 74 -5.26 38.13 6.21
C SER A 74 -4.01 38.72 5.53
N HIS A 75 -3.93 40.06 5.45
CA HIS A 75 -2.72 40.77 5.01
C HIS A 75 -1.68 40.89 6.14
N ASN A 76 -2.04 40.60 7.39
CA ASN A 76 -1.12 40.60 8.51
C ASN A 76 -0.21 39.35 8.45
N PRO A 77 1.12 39.51 8.31
CA PRO A 77 2.06 38.40 8.17
C PRO A 77 2.07 37.48 9.40
N ASP A 78 1.87 38.00 10.61
CA ASP A 78 1.92 37.21 11.85
C ASP A 78 0.80 36.14 11.89
N LEU A 79 -0.41 36.52 11.46
CA LEU A 79 -1.56 35.60 11.39
C LEU A 79 -1.37 34.55 10.30
N VAL A 80 -0.78 34.92 9.16
CA VAL A 80 -0.49 34.00 8.06
C VAL A 80 0.59 33.01 8.45
N ILE A 81 1.69 33.49 9.02
CA ILE A 81 2.80 32.64 9.50
C ILE A 81 2.30 31.69 10.60
N SER A 82 1.55 32.20 11.57
CA SER A 82 0.94 31.38 12.62
C SER A 82 0.00 30.29 12.07
N ASN A 83 -0.71 30.54 10.98
CA ASN A 83 -1.54 29.52 10.35
C ASN A 83 -0.71 28.46 9.58
N ARG A 84 0.39 28.90 8.94
CA ARG A 84 1.32 28.00 8.23
C ARG A 84 1.99 27.01 9.17
N THR A 85 2.43 27.47 10.34
CA THR A 85 3.04 26.60 11.36
C THR A 85 2.08 25.51 11.84
N ARG A 86 0.78 25.81 11.91
CA ARG A 86 -0.27 24.86 12.34
C ARG A 86 -0.70 23.87 11.27
N THR A 87 -0.42 24.15 10.00
CA THR A 87 -0.90 23.34 8.87
C THR A 87 0.26 22.63 8.17
N ARG A 88 0.88 23.25 7.16
CA ARG A 88 1.95 22.64 6.37
C ARG A 88 3.20 22.38 7.19
N ASP A 89 3.68 23.39 7.92
CA ASP A 89 5.02 23.29 8.51
C ASP A 89 5.03 22.28 9.65
N ARG A 90 3.90 22.08 10.35
CA ARG A 90 3.71 20.98 11.31
C ARG A 90 4.08 19.62 10.70
N TRP A 91 3.62 19.35 9.47
CA TRP A 91 3.88 18.07 8.80
C TRP A 91 5.29 17.98 8.24
N LEU A 92 5.83 19.10 7.74
CA LEU A 92 7.21 19.17 7.25
C LEU A 92 8.24 19.00 8.36
N GLN A 93 7.96 19.57 9.54
CA GLN A 93 8.80 19.51 10.73
C GLN A 93 8.44 18.33 11.65
N ALA A 94 7.53 17.45 11.24
CA ALA A 94 7.15 16.31 12.04
C ALA A 94 8.39 15.41 12.27
N PRO A 95 8.73 15.09 13.53
CA PRO A 95 9.85 14.20 13.82
C PRO A 95 9.62 12.83 13.18
N ARG A 96 10.63 12.36 12.44
CA ARG A 96 10.58 11.05 11.79
C ARG A 96 11.15 9.99 12.73
N TYR A 97 10.27 9.28 13.41
CA TYR A 97 10.67 8.13 14.21
C TYR A 97 10.86 6.90 13.33
N ARG A 98 11.93 6.14 13.57
CA ARG A 98 12.10 4.79 13.04
C ARG A 98 12.09 3.85 14.23
N LEU A 99 11.12 2.93 14.29
CA LEU A 99 11.11 1.88 15.28
C LEU A 99 12.16 0.84 14.88
N SER A 100 13.22 0.69 15.67
CA SER A 100 14.10 -0.47 15.59
C SER A 100 13.58 -1.54 16.55
N ASN A 101 12.83 -2.51 16.03
CA ASN A 101 12.42 -3.69 16.80
C ASN A 101 13.56 -4.71 16.95
N VAL A 102 14.82 -4.23 16.95
CA VAL A 102 16.00 -5.07 17.06
C VAL A 102 16.48 -4.98 18.50
N ASP A 103 16.33 -6.08 19.22
CA ASP A 103 16.98 -6.27 20.51
C ASP A 103 18.44 -6.64 20.25
N HIS A 104 19.34 -5.69 20.47
CA HIS A 104 20.75 -5.87 20.24
C HIS A 104 21.38 -6.84 21.25
N ASP A 105 20.93 -6.81 22.50
CA ASP A 105 21.47 -7.66 23.57
C ASP A 105 21.13 -9.13 23.29
N ARG A 106 19.85 -9.41 22.97
CA ARG A 106 19.43 -10.76 22.59
C ARG A 106 20.12 -11.27 21.33
N LYS A 107 20.41 -10.38 20.38
CA LYS A 107 21.14 -10.74 19.16
C LYS A 107 22.58 -11.17 19.49
N GLU A 108 23.26 -10.45 20.36
CA GLU A 108 24.62 -10.82 20.80
C GLU A 108 24.62 -12.14 21.60
N GLU A 109 23.64 -12.35 22.48
CA GLU A 109 23.47 -13.64 23.20
C GLU A 109 23.36 -14.82 22.23
N LEU A 110 22.55 -14.68 21.17
CA LEU A 110 22.37 -15.73 20.17
C LEU A 110 23.66 -16.02 19.40
N TYR A 111 24.43 -14.99 19.05
CA TYR A 111 25.73 -15.19 18.39
C TYR A 111 26.74 -15.90 19.29
N GLN A 112 26.79 -15.54 20.57
CA GLN A 112 27.66 -16.20 21.52
C GLN A 112 27.26 -17.67 21.71
N PHE A 113 25.95 -17.94 21.82
CA PHE A 113 25.43 -19.30 21.94
C PHE A 113 25.75 -20.16 20.71
N ASP A 114 25.55 -19.63 19.49
CA ASP A 114 25.89 -20.35 18.26
C ASP A 114 27.41 -20.62 18.19
N LYS A 115 28.25 -19.62 18.49
CA LYS A 115 29.70 -19.79 18.53
C LYS A 115 30.14 -20.90 19.49
N LEU A 116 29.59 -20.94 20.70
CA LEU A 116 29.86 -22.01 21.67
C LEU A 116 29.37 -23.36 21.17
N SER A 117 28.21 -23.41 20.54
CA SER A 117 27.64 -24.64 19.97
C SER A 117 28.51 -25.19 18.83
N GLN A 118 29.03 -24.33 17.95
CA GLN A 118 29.96 -24.76 16.90
C GLN A 118 31.29 -25.24 17.46
N ALA A 119 31.86 -24.53 18.44
CA ALA A 119 33.08 -24.97 19.11
C ALA A 119 32.90 -26.34 19.80
N HIS A 120 31.74 -26.57 20.42
CA HIS A 120 31.42 -27.88 20.97
C HIS A 120 31.30 -28.96 19.87
N ARG A 121 30.72 -28.62 18.72
CA ARG A 121 30.59 -29.54 17.58
C ARG A 121 31.95 -29.99 17.04
N GLU A 122 32.95 -29.12 17.03
CA GLU A 122 34.34 -29.44 16.65
C GLU A 122 34.98 -30.52 17.53
N HIS A 123 34.50 -30.75 18.76
CA HIS A 123 35.00 -31.85 19.59
C HIS A 123 34.47 -33.22 19.17
N TYR A 124 33.32 -33.29 18.50
CA TYR A 124 32.72 -34.52 17.99
C TYR A 124 33.04 -34.77 16.52
N THR A 125 33.64 -33.81 15.83
CA THR A 125 34.09 -34.03 14.46
C THR A 125 35.25 -35.01 14.46
N ASP A 126 35.16 -36.00 13.58
CA ASP A 126 36.21 -37.00 13.42
C ASP A 126 37.47 -36.33 12.86
N LYS A 127 38.57 -36.36 13.63
CA LYS A 127 39.86 -35.77 13.26
C LYS A 127 40.64 -36.62 12.26
N THR A 128 40.20 -37.85 11.99
CA THR A 128 40.89 -38.77 11.07
C THR A 128 40.83 -38.31 9.61
N GLY A 129 39.94 -37.36 9.27
CA GLY A 129 39.77 -36.87 7.91
C GLY A 129 39.18 -37.90 6.95
N THR A 130 38.84 -39.09 7.45
CA THR A 130 38.24 -40.18 6.68
C THR A 130 36.79 -40.34 7.08
N VAL A 131 35.87 -40.14 6.14
CA VAL A 131 34.45 -40.45 6.37
C VAL A 131 34.31 -41.97 6.44
N LYS A 132 34.01 -42.52 7.62
CA LYS A 132 33.75 -43.94 7.75
C LYS A 132 32.49 -44.31 6.96
N SER A 133 32.65 -45.29 6.06
CA SER A 133 31.52 -45.97 5.41
C SER A 133 30.59 -46.50 6.48
N VAL A 134 29.30 -46.15 6.40
CA VAL A 134 28.27 -46.80 7.21
C VAL A 134 27.46 -47.69 6.28
N ASP A 135 27.68 -49.00 6.37
CA ASP A 135 27.20 -49.98 5.39
C ASP A 135 25.67 -50.04 5.28
N PHE A 136 24.95 -49.58 6.31
CA PHE A 136 23.49 -49.61 6.37
C PHE A 136 22.80 -48.36 5.81
N TYR A 137 23.48 -47.21 5.78
CA TYR A 137 22.85 -45.95 5.39
C TYR A 137 23.40 -45.49 4.04
N SER A 138 22.59 -45.59 3.00
CA SER A 138 22.86 -44.91 1.73
C SER A 138 22.52 -43.43 1.88
N ILE A 139 23.55 -42.57 1.88
CA ILE A 139 23.33 -41.12 1.77
C ILE A 139 22.63 -40.87 0.41
N PRO A 140 21.47 -40.21 0.38
CA PRO A 140 20.79 -39.91 -0.87
C PRO A 140 21.68 -38.97 -1.68
N VAL A 141 22.14 -39.46 -2.82
CA VAL A 141 22.96 -38.72 -3.77
C VAL A 141 22.03 -38.11 -4.83
N SER A 142 22.43 -37.01 -5.45
CA SER A 142 21.65 -36.47 -6.57
C SER A 142 21.46 -37.54 -7.66
N ALA A 143 20.29 -37.53 -8.32
CA ALA A 143 19.98 -38.52 -9.36
C ALA A 143 21.08 -38.59 -10.44
N VAL A 144 21.65 -37.44 -10.79
CA VAL A 144 22.78 -37.31 -11.75
C VAL A 144 23.99 -38.15 -11.31
N GLU A 145 24.38 -38.06 -10.05
CA GLU A 145 25.54 -38.76 -9.50
C GLU A 145 25.26 -40.24 -9.28
N GLN A 146 24.02 -40.61 -8.94
CA GLN A 146 23.61 -42.00 -8.84
C GLN A 146 23.71 -42.71 -10.19
N PHE A 147 23.30 -42.06 -11.29
CA PHE A 147 23.47 -42.60 -12.63
C PHE A 147 24.94 -42.75 -13.02
N LYS A 148 25.81 -41.79 -12.66
CA LYS A 148 27.25 -41.86 -12.93
C LYS A 148 27.94 -43.06 -12.25
N ARG A 149 27.48 -43.46 -11.06
CA ARG A 149 28.07 -44.56 -10.28
C ARG A 149 27.71 -45.94 -10.85
N ASN A 150 26.55 -46.05 -11.49
CA ASN A 150 26.03 -47.29 -12.06
C ASN A 150 26.29 -47.44 -13.56
N VAL A 151 27.07 -46.55 -14.19
CA VAL A 151 27.49 -46.78 -15.57
C VAL A 151 28.58 -47.85 -15.53
N PRO A 152 28.36 -49.07 -16.05
CA PRO A 152 29.47 -49.99 -16.22
C PRO A 152 30.46 -49.26 -17.12
N PHE A 153 31.71 -49.15 -16.66
CA PHE A 153 32.79 -48.69 -17.51
C PHE A 153 32.78 -49.55 -18.77
N MET A 154 32.23 -49.01 -19.88
CA MET A 154 32.40 -49.67 -21.16
C MET A 154 33.88 -49.49 -21.47
N ILE A 155 34.69 -50.52 -21.22
CA ILE A 155 35.97 -50.67 -21.89
C ILE A 155 35.61 -50.79 -23.36
N LEU A 156 35.50 -49.67 -24.05
CA LEU A 156 35.65 -49.66 -25.48
C LEU A 156 37.08 -50.10 -25.72
N SER A 157 37.23 -51.37 -26.11
CA SER A 157 38.48 -51.94 -26.54
C SER A 157 39.10 -51.03 -27.58
N THR A 158 40.08 -50.21 -27.18
CA THR A 158 40.94 -49.48 -28.10
C THR A 158 41.98 -50.46 -28.64
N LYS A 159 41.53 -51.51 -29.34
CA LYS A 159 42.39 -52.22 -30.28
C LYS A 159 42.56 -51.34 -31.52
N TYR A 160 43.38 -50.30 -31.38
CA TYR A 160 44.13 -49.74 -32.49
C TYR A 160 45.60 -49.85 -32.11
N ARG A 161 46.25 -50.88 -32.67
CA ARG A 161 47.69 -50.82 -32.88
C ARG A 161 47.85 -49.83 -34.01
N ASP A 162 48.24 -48.59 -33.71
CA ASP A 162 49.07 -47.76 -34.57
C ASP A 162 49.53 -46.55 -33.76
N CYS A 163 50.84 -46.29 -33.83
CA CYS A 163 51.58 -45.37 -32.98
C CYS A 163 51.35 -43.91 -33.41
N ILE A 164 50.12 -43.41 -33.26
CA ILE A 164 49.81 -41.99 -33.46
C ILE A 164 49.33 -41.44 -32.14
N ASN A 165 50.13 -40.55 -31.53
CA ASN A 165 49.71 -39.72 -30.41
C ASN A 165 48.53 -38.85 -30.84
N LEU A 166 47.31 -39.35 -30.65
CA LEU A 166 46.12 -38.54 -30.77
C LEU A 166 46.06 -37.58 -29.56
N PRO A 167 45.89 -36.27 -29.77
CA PRO A 167 45.66 -35.34 -28.66
C PRO A 167 44.38 -35.72 -27.92
N HIS A 168 44.23 -35.25 -26.68
CA HIS A 168 43.04 -35.47 -25.85
C HIS A 168 41.78 -35.02 -26.61
N LEU A 169 41.13 -35.97 -27.27
CA LEU A 169 39.82 -35.77 -27.86
C LEU A 169 38.83 -35.96 -26.71
N GLU A 170 38.14 -34.89 -26.32
CA GLU A 170 36.95 -35.04 -25.50
C GLU A 170 36.03 -36.03 -26.23
N HIS A 171 35.93 -37.24 -25.68
CA HIS A 171 35.17 -38.30 -26.30
C HIS A 171 33.73 -37.83 -26.49
N ILE A 172 33.33 -37.64 -27.75
CA ILE A 172 31.95 -37.39 -28.20
C ILE A 172 30.97 -38.48 -27.68
N ALA A 173 31.51 -39.59 -27.17
CA ALA A 173 30.77 -40.67 -26.53
C ALA A 173 30.25 -40.36 -25.10
N ARG A 174 30.64 -39.26 -24.45
CA ARG A 174 29.98 -38.81 -23.21
C ARG A 174 28.69 -38.10 -23.56
N ARG A 175 27.66 -38.86 -23.94
CA ARG A 175 26.29 -38.33 -23.93
C ARG A 175 25.97 -37.89 -22.51
N GLU A 176 25.72 -36.61 -22.32
CA GLU A 176 25.08 -36.09 -21.10
C GLU A 176 23.86 -36.97 -20.80
N PRO A 177 23.67 -37.45 -19.56
CA PRO A 177 22.49 -38.24 -19.22
C PRO A 177 21.25 -37.42 -19.58
N LEU A 178 20.28 -38.04 -20.25
CA LEU A 178 18.99 -37.42 -20.58
C LEU A 178 18.23 -37.15 -19.28
N LEU A 179 18.56 -36.04 -18.63
CA LEU A 179 17.80 -35.50 -17.53
C LEU A 179 16.53 -34.92 -18.13
N GLN A 180 15.41 -35.63 -17.99
CA GLN A 180 14.10 -34.99 -18.08
C GLN A 180 14.07 -33.91 -17.00
N LYS A 181 14.37 -32.68 -17.40
CA LYS A 181 14.04 -31.52 -16.57
C LYS A 181 12.53 -31.57 -16.39
N PRO A 182 12.00 -31.61 -15.14
CA PRO A 182 10.59 -31.35 -14.98
C PRO A 182 10.36 -29.96 -15.59
N VAL A 183 9.49 -29.87 -16.59
CA VAL A 183 9.12 -28.60 -17.21
C VAL A 183 8.34 -27.82 -16.14
N THR A 184 9.06 -27.10 -15.28
CA THR A 184 8.48 -26.35 -14.16
C THR A 184 8.25 -24.89 -14.51
N ILE A 185 7.94 -24.59 -15.78
CA ILE A 185 7.46 -23.27 -16.14
C ILE A 185 6.29 -23.45 -17.09
N SER A 186 5.08 -23.28 -16.54
CA SER A 186 3.88 -23.08 -17.37
C SER A 186 4.13 -21.86 -18.25
N SER A 187 3.96 -22.03 -19.58
CA SER A 187 4.06 -20.92 -20.52
C SER A 187 2.95 -19.90 -20.24
N GLN A 188 3.13 -18.65 -20.68
CA GLN A 188 2.10 -17.63 -20.50
C GLN A 188 0.75 -18.07 -21.10
N ARG A 189 0.78 -18.77 -22.24
CA ARG A 189 -0.39 -19.40 -22.86
C ARG A 189 -1.06 -20.44 -21.95
N ASP A 190 -0.30 -21.26 -21.23
CA ASP A 190 -0.85 -22.27 -20.30
C ASP A 190 -1.43 -21.65 -19.01
N ARG A 191 -1.08 -20.40 -18.70
CA ARG A 191 -1.69 -19.63 -17.62
C ARG A 191 -2.99 -18.99 -18.10
N GLU A 192 -2.96 -18.33 -19.25
CA GLU A 192 -4.14 -17.73 -19.88
C GLU A 192 -5.26 -18.77 -20.12
N MET A 193 -4.92 -19.98 -20.59
CA MET A 193 -5.91 -21.05 -20.78
C MET A 193 -6.52 -21.58 -19.48
N ARG A 194 -5.81 -21.48 -18.35
CA ARG A 194 -6.37 -21.81 -17.03
C ARG A 194 -7.30 -20.71 -16.55
N ASP A 195 -6.93 -19.46 -16.75
CA ASP A 195 -7.71 -18.31 -16.29
C ASP A 195 -9.05 -18.20 -17.04
N VAL A 196 -9.10 -18.60 -18.32
CA VAL A 196 -10.35 -18.72 -19.11
C VAL A 196 -11.37 -19.69 -18.48
N ILE A 197 -10.92 -20.69 -17.73
CA ILE A 197 -11.81 -21.65 -17.04
C ILE A 197 -12.44 -21.02 -15.79
N PHE A 198 -11.76 -20.05 -15.16
CA PHE A 198 -12.22 -19.41 -13.91
C PHE A 198 -13.08 -18.17 -14.12
N GLU A 199 -13.05 -17.53 -15.30
CA GLU A 199 -13.90 -16.36 -15.62
C GLU A 199 -15.33 -16.72 -16.07
N LYS A 200 -15.72 -18.00 -16.05
CA LYS A 200 -17.06 -18.48 -16.45
C LYS A 200 -17.96 -18.91 -15.26
N ARG A 201 -17.86 -18.21 -14.13
CA ARG A 201 -18.83 -18.32 -13.03
C ARG A 201 -19.40 -16.96 -12.65
#